data_AF-A0A959CER7-F1
#
_entry.id   AF-A0A959CER7-F1
#
_cell.length_a   1.000
_cell.length_b   1.000
_cell.length_c   1.000
_cell.angle_alpha   90.00
_cell.angle_beta   90.00
_cell.angle_gamma   90.00
#
_symmetry.space_group_name_H-M   'P 1'
#
loop_
_entity.id
_entity.type
_entity.pdbx_description
1 polymer ?
#
loop_
_entity_poly.entity_id
_entity_poly.type
_entity_poly.pdbx_seq_one_letter_code
_entity_poly.pdbx_strand_id
1 'polypeptide(L)'
;MKHLFLSLCCFLSLDSVFCQKHDYVWLSGTYNLADDSATNFILDFKTFPPVVDKVDSKILMAFANCSISDKGGDLIFYSNLCTVKNSEHETLYNGEGLSLGPFHDLYCGISGTYHLFQSVFSLPGTDQTYDLFHLRGLIDPPGPNLVCLTGALLHSRIDMNAQQGKGEVLFKDSVLLEACLQTACANRHANGRDWWILAADNTENRFYRFLSTPDGIEGPWIQDIDNPTTQDTFFYLGWSEFSPDGEYFLVYDVHSGAAVYSFDRCSGLLSSLWHLPGDPDSYGWSAAFSPDSRFVYIVKDQFASIRQFDLHAADITASQTTVAVWDSFYYYSPAGTPLPTSFEFFQHGPDGKLYNWAGDTKYMHVMNFPNRKGAQCDLVQRAIELPYIASGANAYYP
;
A
#
# COMPACT_ATOMS: atom_id res chain seq x y z
N MET A 1 27.60 50.17 26.17
CA MET A 1 27.74 49.01 25.26
C MET A 1 27.09 47.84 25.98
N LYS A 2 25.78 47.61 25.89
CA LYS A 2 24.98 47.16 24.73
C LYS A 2 25.53 45.84 24.13
N HIS A 3 24.70 44.80 24.24
CA HIS A 3 24.69 43.51 23.55
C HIS A 3 25.62 42.40 24.07
N LEU A 4 25.09 41.53 24.95
CA LEU A 4 25.12 40.06 24.77
C LEU A 4 24.31 39.36 25.88
N PHE A 5 22.99 39.43 25.84
CA PHE A 5 22.12 38.65 26.73
C PHE A 5 20.80 38.38 26.00
N LEU A 6 20.82 37.48 25.01
CA LEU A 6 19.64 36.82 24.47
C LEU A 6 20.06 35.67 23.53
N SER A 7 20.48 34.53 24.08
CA SER A 7 20.56 33.28 23.30
C SER A 7 20.51 32.07 24.23
N LEU A 8 19.48 32.02 25.08
CA LEU A 8 19.24 30.86 25.95
C LEU A 8 17.75 30.67 26.22
N CYS A 9 16.91 30.69 25.17
CA CYS A 9 15.51 30.23 25.20
C CYS A 9 15.10 29.62 23.84
N CYS A 10 15.99 28.84 23.23
CA CYS A 10 15.63 27.90 22.16
C CYS A 10 15.95 26.45 22.59
N PHE A 11 15.73 26.12 23.86
CA PHE A 11 15.28 24.78 24.19
C PHE A 11 13.80 24.74 23.79
N LEU A 12 13.58 24.66 22.47
CA LEU A 12 12.34 24.15 21.93
C LEU A 12 12.06 22.86 22.68
N SER A 13 10.86 22.76 23.22
CA SER A 13 10.27 21.48 23.56
C SER A 13 10.58 20.55 22.39
N LEU A 14 11.46 19.58 22.63
CA LEU A 14 11.39 18.31 21.92
C LEU A 14 10.10 17.67 22.45
N ASP A 15 8.96 18.26 22.05
CA ASP A 15 7.73 17.51 21.97
C ASP A 15 8.11 16.35 21.08
N SER A 16 8.20 15.18 21.69
CA SER A 16 8.35 13.92 20.99
C SER A 16 7.40 13.98 19.81
N VAL A 17 7.95 14.15 18.61
CA VAL A 17 7.18 14.01 17.37
C VAL A 17 6.76 12.56 17.41
N PHE A 18 5.53 12.32 17.89
CA PHE A 18 4.97 10.99 17.93
C PHE A 18 4.84 10.58 16.47
N CYS A 19 5.77 9.74 16.03
CA CYS A 19 5.58 8.92 14.85
C CYS A 19 4.22 8.22 15.02
N GLN A 20 3.33 8.42 14.05
CA GLN A 20 2.01 7.83 14.10
C GLN A 20 2.17 6.35 13.75
N LYS A 21 1.92 5.48 14.73
CA LYS A 21 2.22 4.05 14.64
C LYS A 21 1.13 3.24 13.94
N HIS A 22 0.42 3.85 12.99
CA HIS A 22 -0.80 3.32 12.42
C HIS A 22 -0.60 2.07 11.55
N ASP A 23 0.64 1.73 11.18
CA ASP A 23 1.04 0.56 10.41
C ASP A 23 1.94 -0.43 11.17
N TYR A 24 1.96 -0.36 12.51
CA TYR A 24 2.88 -1.17 13.32
C TYR A 24 2.50 -2.65 13.43
N VAL A 25 1.28 -3.02 13.05
CA VAL A 25 0.84 -4.43 13.01
C VAL A 25 0.39 -4.78 11.61
N TRP A 26 1.05 -5.78 11.03
CA TRP A 26 0.73 -6.32 9.71
C TRP A 26 0.05 -7.67 9.87
N LEU A 27 -1.17 -7.82 9.38
CA LEU A 27 -1.90 -9.08 9.44
C LEU A 27 -1.94 -9.73 8.05
N SER A 28 -1.64 -11.03 7.99
CA SER A 28 -1.71 -11.81 6.76
C SER A 28 -2.12 -13.27 7.04
N GLY A 29 -2.18 -14.08 5.99
CA GLY A 29 -2.49 -15.50 6.02
C GLY A 29 -3.88 -15.83 5.50
N THR A 30 -4.20 -17.13 5.50
CA THR A 30 -5.42 -17.66 4.90
C THR A 30 -6.38 -18.22 5.94
N TYR A 31 -7.65 -18.25 5.56
CA TYR A 31 -8.72 -18.95 6.26
C TYR A 31 -9.44 -19.84 5.26
N ASN A 32 -9.49 -21.14 5.56
CA ASN A 32 -10.17 -22.12 4.73
C ASN A 32 -11.54 -22.43 5.34
N LEU A 33 -12.59 -21.96 4.67
CA LEU A 33 -13.98 -22.20 5.06
C LEU A 33 -14.36 -23.69 5.08
N ALA A 34 -13.72 -24.52 4.25
CA ALA A 34 -14.12 -25.93 4.09
C ALA A 34 -13.79 -26.79 5.32
N ASP A 35 -12.72 -26.45 6.04
CA ASP A 35 -12.25 -27.21 7.21
C ASP A 35 -12.14 -26.36 8.49
N ASP A 36 -12.65 -25.12 8.48
CA ASP A 36 -12.59 -24.15 9.58
C ASP A 36 -11.15 -23.97 10.12
N SER A 37 -10.17 -23.99 9.22
CA SER A 37 -8.76 -23.80 9.59
C SER A 37 -8.27 -22.40 9.23
N ALA A 38 -7.68 -21.72 10.21
CA ALA A 38 -6.99 -20.45 10.03
C ALA A 38 -5.48 -20.66 10.09
N THR A 39 -4.78 -19.98 9.19
CA THR A 39 -3.31 -19.90 9.14
C THR A 39 -2.89 -18.44 9.09
N ASN A 40 -3.58 -17.64 9.90
CA ASN A 40 -3.29 -16.23 10.02
C ASN A 40 -2.11 -15.99 10.97
N PHE A 41 -1.42 -14.87 10.76
CA PHE A 41 -0.33 -14.42 11.60
C PHE A 41 -0.23 -12.90 11.54
N ILE A 42 0.44 -12.33 12.53
CA ILE A 42 0.78 -10.91 12.58
C ILE A 42 2.30 -10.72 12.61
N LEU A 43 2.77 -9.62 12.03
CA LEU A 43 4.08 -9.04 12.33
C LEU A 43 3.85 -7.78 13.17
N ASP A 44 4.39 -7.74 14.39
CA ASP A 44 4.32 -6.58 15.30
C ASP A 44 5.69 -5.88 15.36
N PHE A 45 5.69 -4.61 14.95
CA PHE A 45 6.87 -3.74 14.83
C PHE A 45 7.13 -2.89 16.08
N LYS A 46 6.52 -3.19 17.24
CA LYS A 46 6.89 -2.56 18.52
C LYS A 46 8.32 -2.88 18.95
N THR A 47 8.90 -3.96 18.43
CA THR A 47 10.32 -4.28 18.58
C THR A 47 10.96 -4.54 17.22
N PHE A 48 12.30 -4.42 17.15
CA PHE A 48 13.06 -4.71 15.93
C PHE A 48 14.13 -5.78 16.22
N PRO A 49 14.17 -6.91 15.48
CA PRO A 49 13.24 -7.28 14.39
C PRO A 49 11.78 -7.46 14.87
N PRO A 50 10.80 -7.37 13.96
CA PRO A 50 9.39 -7.53 14.32
C PRO A 50 9.12 -8.91 14.92
N VAL A 51 8.20 -8.96 15.87
CA VAL A 51 7.70 -10.23 16.44
C VAL A 51 6.71 -10.83 15.45
N VAL A 52 6.81 -12.14 15.23
CA VAL A 52 5.90 -12.87 14.33
C VAL A 52 5.08 -13.86 15.14
N ASP A 53 3.78 -13.62 15.23
CA ASP A 53 2.87 -14.42 16.06
C ASP A 53 1.72 -15.00 15.23
N LYS A 54 1.32 -16.23 15.55
CA LYS A 54 0.15 -16.88 14.94
C LYS A 54 -1.13 -16.35 15.56
N VAL A 55 -2.15 -16.12 14.74
CA VAL A 55 -3.48 -15.69 15.20
C VAL A 55 -4.57 -16.51 14.51
N ASP A 56 -5.74 -16.59 15.15
CA ASP A 56 -6.93 -17.22 14.57
C ASP A 56 -7.98 -16.14 14.27
N SER A 57 -7.71 -15.36 13.22
CA SER A 57 -8.58 -14.25 12.84
C SER A 57 -9.78 -14.67 11.98
N LYS A 58 -9.77 -15.92 11.49
CA LYS A 58 -10.77 -16.50 10.58
C LYS A 58 -11.12 -15.57 9.42
N ILE A 59 -10.09 -15.05 8.74
CA ILE A 59 -10.22 -14.18 7.57
C ILE A 59 -9.15 -14.54 6.53
N LEU A 60 -9.51 -14.49 5.25
CA LEU A 60 -8.54 -14.60 4.17
C LEU A 60 -7.98 -13.22 3.88
N MET A 61 -6.71 -13.00 4.17
CA MET A 61 -6.00 -11.76 3.84
C MET A 61 -5.12 -12.01 2.61
N ALA A 62 -5.73 -11.89 1.43
CA ALA A 62 -5.06 -12.01 0.15
C ALA A 62 -5.60 -10.95 -0.82
N PHE A 63 -4.74 -10.35 -1.64
CA PHE A 63 -5.05 -9.21 -2.53
C PHE A 63 -5.40 -7.92 -1.76
N ALA A 64 -6.67 -7.70 -1.44
CA ALA A 64 -7.09 -6.55 -0.63
C ALA A 64 -6.65 -6.78 0.82
N ASN A 65 -5.83 -5.86 1.35
CA ASN A 65 -5.33 -5.96 2.71
C ASN A 65 -5.07 -4.57 3.29
N CYS A 66 -5.83 -4.24 4.34
CA CYS A 66 -5.62 -3.07 5.16
C CYS A 66 -5.61 -3.48 6.63
N SER A 67 -4.60 -3.08 7.38
CA SER A 67 -4.52 -3.22 8.83
C SER A 67 -4.18 -1.86 9.42
N ILE A 68 -4.90 -1.43 10.46
CA ILE A 68 -4.63 -0.17 11.15
C ILE A 68 -4.35 -0.42 12.62
N SER A 69 -3.32 0.23 13.12
CA SER A 69 -2.97 0.28 14.54
C SER A 69 -3.33 1.64 15.13
N ASP A 70 -3.36 1.74 16.45
CA ASP A 70 -3.56 2.99 17.16
C ASP A 70 -2.27 3.84 17.18
N LYS A 71 -2.31 4.96 17.90
CA LYS A 71 -1.11 5.81 18.07
C LYS A 71 -0.01 5.13 18.91
N GLY A 72 -0.35 4.12 19.70
CA GLY A 72 0.55 3.28 20.49
C GLY A 72 1.21 2.16 19.69
N GLY A 73 0.64 1.80 18.54
CA GLY A 73 1.05 0.71 17.67
C GLY A 73 0.31 -0.59 17.94
N ASP A 74 -0.82 -0.54 18.66
CA ASP A 74 -1.69 -1.70 18.90
C ASP A 74 -2.72 -1.82 17.77
N LEU A 75 -2.93 -3.02 17.23
CA LEU A 75 -3.93 -3.29 16.19
C LEU A 75 -5.32 -2.81 16.68
N ILE A 76 -6.06 -2.10 15.83
CA ILE A 76 -7.44 -1.69 16.11
C ILE A 76 -8.43 -2.43 15.23
N PHE A 77 -8.20 -2.41 13.91
CA PHE A 77 -9.02 -3.14 12.96
C PHE A 77 -8.22 -3.50 11.71
N TYR A 78 -8.76 -4.43 10.94
CA TYR A 78 -8.25 -4.81 9.63
C TYR A 78 -9.41 -5.21 8.71
N SER A 79 -9.15 -5.21 7.41
CA SER A 79 -10.12 -5.53 6.38
C SER A 79 -9.45 -6.15 5.17
N ASN A 80 -10.11 -7.16 4.62
CA ASN A 80 -9.82 -7.72 3.29
C ASN A 80 -10.80 -7.21 2.23
N LEU A 81 -11.48 -6.10 2.54
CA LEU A 81 -12.52 -5.45 1.75
C LEU A 81 -13.81 -6.26 1.53
N CYS A 82 -13.93 -7.44 2.12
CA CYS A 82 -15.22 -8.14 2.28
C CYS A 82 -15.82 -7.87 3.66
N THR A 83 -14.98 -7.78 4.67
CA THR A 83 -15.38 -7.62 6.07
C THR A 83 -14.35 -6.80 6.85
N VAL A 84 -14.82 -5.93 7.75
CA VAL A 84 -13.97 -5.24 8.74
C VAL A 84 -14.07 -5.96 10.08
N LYS A 85 -12.91 -6.32 10.65
CA LYS A 85 -12.79 -6.96 11.96
C LYS A 85 -11.96 -6.12 12.92
N ASN A 86 -12.31 -6.14 14.20
CA ASN A 86 -11.54 -5.48 15.25
C ASN A 86 -10.33 -6.35 15.69
N SER A 87 -9.56 -5.85 16.65
CA SER A 87 -8.39 -6.54 17.20
C SER A 87 -8.70 -7.80 18.00
N GLU A 88 -9.95 -7.99 18.41
CA GLU A 88 -10.46 -9.24 19.02
C GLU A 88 -10.94 -10.25 17.95
N HIS A 89 -10.72 -9.95 16.68
CA HIS A 89 -11.12 -10.74 15.51
C HIS A 89 -12.65 -10.87 15.32
N GLU A 90 -13.42 -10.03 16.00
CA GLU A 90 -14.86 -9.91 15.84
C GLU A 90 -15.18 -8.96 14.68
N THR A 91 -16.20 -9.30 13.89
CA THR A 91 -16.70 -8.42 12.85
C THR A 91 -17.35 -7.18 13.48
N LEU A 92 -17.00 -5.98 13.00
CA LEU A 92 -17.61 -4.74 13.46
C LEU A 92 -19.12 -4.74 13.16
N TYR A 93 -19.90 -3.98 13.93
CA TYR A 93 -21.29 -3.73 13.55
C TYR A 93 -21.35 -3.05 12.17
N ASN A 94 -22.22 -3.53 11.29
CA ASN A 94 -22.31 -3.13 9.88
C ASN A 94 -21.01 -3.38 9.06
N GLY A 95 -20.08 -4.18 9.58
CA GLY A 95 -18.76 -4.45 9.02
C GLY A 95 -18.68 -5.48 7.89
N GLU A 96 -19.77 -6.20 7.58
CA GLU A 96 -19.84 -7.12 6.44
C GLU A 96 -20.29 -6.42 5.16
N GLY A 97 -19.95 -6.96 3.99
CA GLY A 97 -20.50 -6.49 2.72
C GLY A 97 -19.99 -5.09 2.35
N LEU A 98 -18.67 -4.92 2.26
CA LEU A 98 -18.06 -3.73 1.64
C LEU A 98 -17.90 -3.93 0.14
N SER A 99 -17.86 -2.81 -0.58
CA SER A 99 -17.71 -2.74 -2.04
C SER A 99 -18.76 -3.58 -2.79
N LEU A 100 -20.01 -3.54 -2.31
CA LEU A 100 -21.09 -4.38 -2.84
C LEU A 100 -21.28 -4.23 -4.36
N GLY A 101 -21.62 -5.34 -5.00
CA GLY A 101 -21.86 -5.44 -6.43
C GLY A 101 -21.36 -6.76 -7.00
N PRO A 102 -21.44 -6.96 -8.33
CA PRO A 102 -21.10 -8.23 -8.95
C PRO A 102 -19.70 -8.75 -8.57
N PHE A 103 -18.69 -7.87 -8.53
CA PHE A 103 -17.31 -8.25 -8.18
C PHE A 103 -17.20 -8.76 -6.73
N HIS A 104 -17.90 -8.11 -5.79
CA HIS A 104 -18.02 -8.62 -4.42
C HIS A 104 -18.67 -10.00 -4.41
N ASP A 105 -19.80 -10.18 -5.09
CA ASP A 105 -20.54 -11.45 -5.09
C ASP A 105 -19.68 -12.61 -5.64
N LEU A 106 -18.84 -12.33 -6.65
CA LEU A 106 -17.94 -13.31 -7.24
C LEU A 106 -16.78 -13.68 -6.30
N TYR A 107 -16.13 -12.69 -5.68
CA TYR A 107 -14.91 -12.93 -4.91
C TYR A 107 -15.18 -13.06 -3.41
N CYS A 108 -15.80 -12.07 -2.77
CA CYS A 108 -16.16 -12.19 -1.36
C CYS A 108 -17.14 -13.34 -1.09
N GLY A 109 -18.09 -13.58 -1.98
CA GLY A 109 -19.06 -14.67 -1.83
C GLY A 109 -18.48 -16.08 -2.00
N ILE A 110 -17.32 -16.22 -2.67
CA ILE A 110 -16.72 -17.52 -3.00
C ILE A 110 -15.37 -17.74 -2.31
N SER A 111 -14.42 -16.82 -2.48
CA SER A 111 -13.08 -16.92 -1.91
C SER A 111 -12.98 -16.28 -0.52
N GLY A 112 -13.89 -15.37 -0.19
CA GLY A 112 -13.89 -14.68 1.11
C GLY A 112 -12.88 -13.52 1.20
N THR A 113 -12.30 -13.08 0.07
CA THR A 113 -11.45 -11.87 -0.02
C THR A 113 -11.76 -11.10 -1.31
N TYR A 114 -11.48 -9.79 -1.34
CA TYR A 114 -11.67 -8.97 -2.54
C TYR A 114 -10.42 -9.03 -3.42
N HIS A 115 -10.54 -9.53 -4.65
CA HIS A 115 -9.41 -9.82 -5.54
C HIS A 115 -8.88 -8.58 -6.27
N LEU A 116 -8.52 -7.54 -5.52
CA LEU A 116 -7.75 -6.40 -6.01
C LEU A 116 -6.63 -6.05 -5.02
N PHE A 117 -5.38 -6.22 -5.41
CA PHE A 117 -4.19 -5.54 -4.86
C PHE A 117 -4.37 -4.01 -4.78
N GLN A 118 -3.77 -3.43 -3.74
CA GLN A 118 -3.74 -1.99 -3.44
C GLN A 118 -5.12 -1.29 -3.58
N SER A 119 -6.18 -2.01 -3.24
CA SER A 119 -7.56 -1.56 -3.43
C SER A 119 -8.20 -0.95 -2.21
N VAL A 120 -7.51 -0.92 -1.07
CA VAL A 120 -8.04 -0.43 0.19
C VAL A 120 -6.94 0.18 1.05
N PHE A 121 -7.20 1.34 1.63
CA PHE A 121 -6.36 1.94 2.67
C PHE A 121 -7.23 2.72 3.66
N SER A 122 -6.72 2.94 4.87
CA SER A 122 -7.44 3.70 5.90
C SER A 122 -6.62 4.86 6.44
N LEU A 123 -7.30 5.99 6.68
CA LEU A 123 -6.74 7.20 7.26
C LEU A 123 -7.42 7.50 8.61
N PRO A 124 -6.68 7.90 9.66
CA PRO A 124 -7.25 8.29 10.92
C PRO A 124 -7.99 9.63 10.78
N GLY A 125 -9.21 9.65 11.30
CA GLY A 125 -10.01 10.85 11.52
C GLY A 125 -9.82 11.40 12.93
N THR A 126 -10.90 11.97 13.47
CA THR A 126 -10.96 12.49 14.84
C THR A 126 -11.52 11.44 15.80
N ASP A 127 -11.03 11.41 17.05
CA ASP A 127 -11.61 10.61 18.13
C ASP A 127 -11.90 9.14 17.77
N GLN A 128 -10.85 8.39 17.37
CA GLN A 128 -10.94 6.97 16.95
C GLN A 128 -11.93 6.68 15.81
N THR A 129 -12.26 7.70 15.00
CA THR A 129 -12.87 7.48 13.70
C THR A 129 -11.81 7.28 12.64
N TYR A 130 -12.15 6.52 11.61
CA TYR A 130 -11.26 6.17 10.50
C TYR A 130 -12.03 6.23 9.20
N ASP A 131 -11.43 6.85 8.20
CA ASP A 131 -11.94 6.85 6.83
C ASP A 131 -11.27 5.71 6.08
N LEU A 132 -12.07 4.86 5.45
CA LEU A 132 -11.62 3.74 4.63
C LEU A 132 -11.93 4.06 3.18
N PHE A 133 -10.88 4.17 2.36
CA PHE A 133 -11.00 4.40 0.94
C PHE A 133 -10.75 3.09 0.20
N HIS A 134 -11.57 2.80 -0.79
CA HIS A 134 -11.45 1.53 -1.51
C HIS A 134 -11.94 1.59 -2.95
N LEU A 135 -11.42 0.69 -3.77
CA LEU A 135 -11.72 0.59 -5.18
C LEU A 135 -12.79 -0.48 -5.44
N ARG A 136 -13.79 -0.14 -6.25
CA ARG A 136 -14.81 -1.10 -6.71
C ARG A 136 -14.35 -1.77 -8.00
N GLY A 137 -14.15 -3.08 -7.95
CA GLY A 137 -13.94 -3.92 -9.11
C GLY A 137 -15.19 -4.01 -10.00
N LEU A 138 -14.98 -4.17 -11.29
CA LEU A 138 -16.01 -4.44 -12.30
C LEU A 138 -15.89 -5.90 -12.74
N ILE A 139 -17.05 -6.55 -12.96
CA ILE A 139 -17.12 -7.83 -13.67
C ILE A 139 -17.54 -7.51 -15.11
N ASP A 140 -16.85 -8.11 -16.07
CA ASP A 140 -17.39 -8.28 -17.43
C ASP A 140 -17.80 -9.76 -17.61
N PRO A 141 -18.89 -10.08 -18.33
CA PRO A 141 -18.97 -11.35 -19.06
C PRO A 141 -17.67 -11.61 -19.84
N PRO A 142 -17.30 -12.88 -20.10
CA PRO A 142 -16.00 -13.25 -20.65
C PRO A 142 -15.81 -12.67 -22.07
N GLY A 143 -15.16 -11.51 -22.16
CA GLY A 143 -14.88 -10.79 -23.40
C GLY A 143 -13.44 -10.25 -23.42
N PRO A 144 -12.77 -10.24 -24.57
CA PRO A 144 -11.34 -9.90 -24.68
C PRO A 144 -11.01 -8.40 -24.53
N ASN A 145 -11.98 -7.55 -24.16
CA ASN A 145 -11.87 -6.10 -24.24
C ASN A 145 -12.12 -5.39 -22.89
N LEU A 146 -11.70 -5.97 -21.77
CA LEU A 146 -11.75 -5.27 -20.48
C LEU A 146 -10.78 -4.09 -20.52
N VAL A 147 -11.29 -2.91 -20.86
CA VAL A 147 -10.55 -1.63 -20.80
C VAL A 147 -10.40 -1.18 -19.33
N CYS A 148 -11.22 -1.73 -18.42
CA CYS A 148 -11.31 -1.26 -17.05
C CYS A 148 -11.65 -2.33 -16.02
N LEU A 149 -10.75 -2.60 -15.06
CA LEU A 149 -11.05 -3.49 -13.93
C LEU A 149 -11.60 -2.74 -12.71
N THR A 150 -11.16 -1.51 -12.44
CA THR A 150 -11.62 -0.75 -11.27
C THR A 150 -12.44 0.46 -11.71
N GLY A 151 -13.71 0.49 -11.30
CA GLY A 151 -14.72 1.39 -11.84
C GLY A 151 -15.16 2.50 -10.91
N ALA A 152 -14.69 2.52 -9.66
CA ALA A 152 -14.99 3.59 -8.73
C ALA A 152 -14.01 3.66 -7.57
N LEU A 153 -13.82 4.87 -7.04
CA LEU A 153 -13.27 5.13 -5.71
C LEU A 153 -14.43 5.35 -4.74
N LEU A 154 -14.45 4.58 -3.67
CA LEU A 154 -15.48 4.56 -2.64
C LEU A 154 -14.91 4.97 -1.29
N HIS A 155 -15.81 5.39 -0.41
CA HIS A 155 -15.51 5.83 0.95
C HIS A 155 -16.47 5.18 1.95
N SER A 156 -15.90 4.67 3.03
CA SER A 156 -16.60 4.18 4.21
C SER A 156 -16.02 4.85 5.46
N ARG A 157 -16.81 4.95 6.53
CA ARG A 157 -16.34 5.50 7.81
C ARG A 157 -16.56 4.51 8.94
N ILE A 158 -15.53 4.33 9.75
CA ILE A 158 -15.50 3.47 10.92
C ILE A 158 -15.39 4.34 12.17
N ASP A 159 -16.13 3.99 13.22
CA ASP A 159 -16.00 4.55 14.56
C ASP A 159 -15.70 3.43 15.54
N MET A 160 -14.52 3.47 16.16
CA MET A 160 -14.07 2.45 17.11
C MET A 160 -14.52 2.71 18.56
N ASN A 161 -15.08 3.89 18.85
CA ASN A 161 -15.71 4.16 20.14
C ASN A 161 -17.14 3.59 20.21
N ALA A 162 -17.76 3.33 19.05
CA ALA A 162 -19.10 2.77 18.95
C ALA A 162 -19.18 1.34 19.52
N GLN A 163 -20.42 0.89 19.77
CA GLN A 163 -20.72 -0.48 20.23
C GLN A 163 -19.92 -0.91 21.46
N GLN A 164 -19.81 -0.02 22.47
CA GLN A 164 -19.06 -0.27 23.70
C GLN A 164 -17.56 -0.54 23.46
N GLY A 165 -16.97 0.11 22.45
CA GLY A 165 -15.56 -0.06 22.08
C GLY A 165 -15.27 -1.21 21.11
N LYS A 166 -16.31 -1.91 20.62
CA LYS A 166 -16.15 -2.99 19.63
C LYS A 166 -16.10 -2.50 18.18
N GLY A 167 -16.55 -1.27 17.94
CA GLY A 167 -16.51 -0.59 16.66
C GLY A 167 -17.72 -0.82 15.76
N GLU A 168 -17.96 0.16 14.89
CA GLU A 168 -19.06 0.20 13.92
C GLU A 168 -18.61 0.85 12.61
N VAL A 169 -19.06 0.28 11.49
CA VAL A 169 -19.01 0.95 10.18
C VAL A 169 -20.24 1.87 10.08
N LEU A 170 -20.05 3.17 10.32
CA LEU A 170 -21.12 4.17 10.34
C LEU A 170 -21.84 4.29 9.00
N PHE A 171 -21.06 4.30 7.92
CA PHE A 171 -21.55 4.19 6.55
C PHE A 171 -20.49 3.51 5.70
N LYS A 172 -20.92 2.91 4.59
CA LYS A 172 -20.04 2.22 3.64
C LYS A 172 -20.43 2.51 2.21
N ASP A 173 -19.45 2.33 1.33
CA ASP A 173 -19.60 2.35 -0.12
C ASP A 173 -20.17 3.67 -0.68
N SER A 174 -19.90 4.79 -0.01
CA SER A 174 -20.24 6.12 -0.51
C SER A 174 -19.36 6.42 -1.72
N VAL A 175 -19.95 6.67 -2.88
CA VAL A 175 -19.22 6.85 -4.14
C VAL A 175 -18.58 8.24 -4.16
N LEU A 176 -17.24 8.32 -4.25
CA LEU A 176 -16.52 9.57 -4.46
C LEU A 176 -16.33 9.88 -5.94
N LEU A 177 -16.10 8.84 -6.74
CA LEU A 177 -15.85 8.96 -8.17
C LEU A 177 -16.17 7.65 -8.88
N GLU A 178 -16.88 7.74 -10.00
CA GLU A 178 -16.97 6.67 -11.00
C GLU A 178 -16.06 7.03 -12.17
N ALA A 179 -15.02 6.24 -12.38
CA ALA A 179 -14.01 6.41 -13.42
C ALA A 179 -13.27 5.09 -13.60
N CYS A 180 -12.50 4.99 -14.69
CA CYS A 180 -11.61 3.86 -14.82
C CYS A 180 -10.29 4.13 -14.10
N LEU A 181 -10.07 3.48 -12.96
CA LEU A 181 -8.95 3.79 -12.09
C LEU A 181 -7.88 2.68 -12.16
N GLN A 182 -6.64 3.08 -11.92
CA GLN A 182 -5.52 2.14 -11.81
C GLN A 182 -5.33 1.71 -10.35
N THR A 183 -4.93 2.65 -9.50
CA THR A 183 -4.84 2.51 -8.03
C THR A 183 -5.14 3.86 -7.36
N ALA A 184 -5.30 3.86 -6.03
CA ALA A 184 -5.44 5.07 -5.25
C ALA A 184 -4.55 5.02 -4.00
N CYS A 185 -4.01 6.17 -3.62
CA CYS A 185 -3.20 6.31 -2.41
C CYS A 185 -3.39 7.71 -1.81
N ALA A 186 -2.82 7.93 -0.62
CA ALA A 186 -2.94 9.19 0.07
C ALA A 186 -1.58 9.74 0.50
N ASN A 187 -1.52 11.04 0.78
CA ASN A 187 -0.34 11.71 1.33
C ASN A 187 -0.78 12.86 2.23
N ARG A 188 -0.01 13.13 3.27
CA ARG A 188 -0.35 14.17 4.22
C ARG A 188 -0.15 15.56 3.60
N HIS A 189 -1.20 16.38 3.66
CA HIS A 189 -1.14 17.78 3.27
C HIS A 189 0.00 18.50 4.02
N ALA A 190 0.57 19.55 3.43
CA ALA A 190 1.62 20.36 4.04
C ALA A 190 1.23 21.02 5.38
N ASN A 191 -0.05 20.98 5.76
CA ASN A 191 -0.55 21.52 7.03
C ASN A 191 -0.44 20.50 8.18
N GLY A 192 -0.02 19.26 7.89
CA GLY A 192 0.18 18.20 8.87
C GLY A 192 -1.09 17.57 9.42
N ARG A 193 -2.28 17.99 9.00
CA ARG A 193 -3.57 17.49 9.50
C ARG A 193 -4.37 16.76 8.42
N ASP A 194 -4.53 17.41 7.28
CA ASP A 194 -5.42 16.96 6.21
C ASP A 194 -4.67 16.00 5.27
N TRP A 195 -5.41 15.28 4.42
CA TRP A 195 -4.85 14.29 3.52
C TRP A 195 -5.26 14.52 2.08
N TRP A 196 -4.27 14.53 1.20
CA TRP A 196 -4.51 14.35 -0.23
C TRP A 196 -4.79 12.89 -0.52
N ILE A 197 -5.76 12.62 -1.39
CA ILE A 197 -6.02 11.30 -1.97
C ILE A 197 -5.92 11.45 -3.48
N LEU A 198 -5.03 10.68 -4.09
CA LEU A 198 -4.80 10.67 -5.53
C LEU A 198 -5.23 9.33 -6.11
N ALA A 199 -5.91 9.39 -7.26
CA ALA A 199 -6.25 8.23 -8.06
C ALA A 199 -5.86 8.49 -9.52
N ALA A 200 -5.12 7.57 -10.11
CA ALA A 200 -4.74 7.62 -11.52
C ALA A 200 -5.88 7.09 -12.39
N ASP A 201 -6.19 7.77 -13.49
CA ASP A 201 -7.06 7.23 -14.53
C ASP A 201 -6.28 6.19 -15.36
N ASN A 202 -6.93 5.08 -15.68
CA ASN A 202 -6.31 3.98 -16.43
C ASN A 202 -6.38 4.19 -17.95
N THR A 203 -7.25 5.09 -18.42
CA THR A 203 -7.60 5.29 -19.83
C THR A 203 -7.08 6.62 -20.40
N GLU A 204 -7.00 7.64 -19.55
CA GLU A 204 -6.52 8.99 -19.87
C GLU A 204 -5.28 9.32 -19.02
N ASN A 205 -4.41 10.21 -19.51
CA ASN A 205 -3.28 10.71 -18.72
C ASN A 205 -3.75 11.77 -17.74
N ARG A 206 -4.46 11.33 -16.71
CA ARG A 206 -5.15 12.18 -15.77
C ARG A 206 -5.05 11.62 -14.36
N PHE A 207 -5.05 12.54 -13.41
CA PHE A 207 -5.19 12.25 -11.99
C PHE A 207 -6.44 12.94 -11.42
N TYR A 208 -7.13 12.20 -10.56
CA TYR A 208 -8.18 12.71 -9.70
C TYR A 208 -7.60 12.96 -8.32
N ARG A 209 -7.95 14.11 -7.74
CA ARG A 209 -7.40 14.57 -6.47
C ARG A 209 -8.53 14.97 -5.54
N PHE A 210 -8.44 14.52 -4.30
CA PHE A 210 -9.36 14.87 -3.22
C PHE A 210 -8.60 15.34 -2.01
N LEU A 211 -9.24 16.19 -1.21
CA LEU A 211 -8.72 16.62 0.08
C LEU A 211 -9.65 16.13 1.18
N SER A 212 -9.16 15.19 2.01
CA SER A 212 -9.85 14.73 3.21
C SER A 212 -9.47 15.63 4.38
N THR A 213 -10.48 16.28 4.94
CA THR A 213 -10.38 17.19 6.10
C THR A 213 -11.32 16.70 7.21
N PRO A 214 -11.20 17.24 8.44
CA PRO A 214 -12.16 16.95 9.50
C PRO A 214 -13.62 17.29 9.16
N ASP A 215 -13.84 18.24 8.24
CA ASP A 215 -15.18 18.70 7.84
C ASP A 215 -15.78 17.85 6.70
N GLY A 216 -14.96 17.07 6.00
CA GLY A 216 -15.40 16.22 4.89
C GLY A 216 -14.34 16.00 3.81
N ILE A 217 -14.78 15.48 2.67
CA ILE A 217 -13.94 15.25 1.49
C ILE A 217 -14.29 16.28 0.42
N GLU A 218 -13.30 17.02 -0.05
CA GLU A 218 -13.41 17.99 -1.13
C GLU A 218 -12.83 17.42 -2.45
N GLY A 219 -13.38 17.85 -3.60
CA GLY A 219 -13.00 17.37 -4.93
C GLY A 219 -14.14 16.64 -5.67
N PRO A 220 -13.85 15.88 -6.74
CA PRO A 220 -12.53 15.68 -7.33
C PRO A 220 -12.05 16.91 -8.11
N TRP A 221 -10.78 17.30 -7.92
CA TRP A 221 -10.08 18.12 -8.90
C TRP A 221 -9.39 17.24 -9.92
N ILE A 222 -9.58 17.55 -11.18
CA ILE A 222 -8.98 16.86 -12.31
C ILE A 222 -7.68 17.55 -12.69
N GLN A 223 -6.62 16.77 -12.91
CA GLN A 223 -5.38 17.24 -13.51
C GLN A 223 -5.02 16.36 -14.70
N ASP A 224 -5.05 16.93 -15.89
CA ASP A 224 -4.50 16.30 -17.09
C ASP A 224 -2.97 16.48 -17.14
N ILE A 225 -2.26 15.48 -17.62
CA ILE A 225 -0.81 15.46 -17.81
C ILE A 225 -0.52 15.30 -19.30
N ASP A 226 0.28 16.22 -19.85
CA ASP A 226 0.53 16.31 -21.29
C ASP A 226 1.30 15.10 -21.88
N ASN A 227 1.96 14.28 -21.05
CA ASN A 227 2.78 13.14 -21.48
C ASN A 227 2.18 11.78 -21.03
N PRO A 228 2.02 10.80 -21.95
CA PRO A 228 1.53 9.48 -21.62
C PRO A 228 2.51 8.71 -20.76
N THR A 229 2.18 8.66 -19.47
CA THR A 229 3.00 8.04 -18.43
C THR A 229 2.21 6.98 -17.65
N THR A 230 0.88 6.95 -17.81
CA THR A 230 -0.04 6.08 -17.06
C THR A 230 -1.08 5.36 -17.92
N GLN A 231 -1.09 5.55 -19.23
CA GLN A 231 -2.10 4.90 -20.07
C GLN A 231 -1.83 3.40 -20.12
N ASP A 232 -2.66 2.62 -19.43
CA ASP A 232 -2.69 1.17 -19.56
C ASP A 232 -4.06 0.74 -20.07
N THR A 233 -4.11 0.36 -21.35
CA THR A 233 -5.33 -0.16 -21.95
C THR A 233 -5.55 -1.66 -21.67
N PHE A 234 -4.70 -2.29 -20.85
CA PHE A 234 -4.62 -3.75 -20.75
C PHE A 234 -4.38 -4.28 -19.33
N PHE A 235 -5.40 -4.91 -18.75
CA PHE A 235 -5.30 -5.90 -17.67
C PHE A 235 -4.33 -5.59 -16.50
N TYR A 236 -4.88 -4.93 -15.48
CA TYR A 236 -4.59 -5.03 -14.04
C TYR A 236 -3.22 -5.52 -13.56
N LEU A 237 -2.25 -4.62 -13.40
CA LEU A 237 -1.05 -4.79 -12.54
C LEU A 237 -0.44 -3.44 -12.09
N GLY A 238 -1.28 -2.48 -11.67
CA GLY A 238 -0.83 -1.15 -11.25
C GLY A 238 -0.38 -1.08 -9.79
N TRP A 239 0.61 -0.23 -9.50
CA TRP A 239 1.08 0.12 -8.15
C TRP A 239 1.30 1.63 -8.04
N SER A 240 0.81 2.27 -6.98
CA SER A 240 1.09 3.68 -6.72
C SER A 240 1.52 3.93 -5.28
N GLU A 241 2.40 4.90 -5.08
CA GLU A 241 2.93 5.21 -3.77
C GLU A 241 3.38 6.66 -3.70
N PHE A 242 3.28 7.29 -2.53
CA PHE A 242 3.98 8.54 -2.27
C PHE A 242 5.31 8.27 -1.59
N SER A 243 6.32 9.09 -1.92
CA SER A 243 7.58 9.03 -1.19
C SER A 243 7.38 9.37 0.30
N PRO A 244 8.21 8.85 1.22
CA PRO A 244 8.05 9.07 2.66
C PRO A 244 8.04 10.53 3.13
N ASP A 245 8.71 11.44 2.43
CA ASP A 245 8.66 12.90 2.66
C ASP A 245 7.43 13.59 2.03
N GLY A 246 6.71 12.85 1.20
CA GLY A 246 5.53 13.26 0.45
C GLY A 246 5.84 14.19 -0.72
N GLU A 247 7.09 14.29 -1.20
CA GLU A 247 7.46 15.17 -2.31
C GLU A 247 7.33 14.52 -3.69
N TYR A 248 7.21 13.19 -3.76
CA TYR A 248 7.07 12.45 -5.00
C TYR A 248 5.85 11.54 -4.97
N PHE A 249 5.27 11.34 -6.15
CA PHE A 249 4.22 10.37 -6.40
C PHE A 249 4.66 9.43 -7.51
N LEU A 250 4.60 8.13 -7.25
CA LEU A 250 4.95 7.05 -8.17
C LEU A 250 3.68 6.38 -8.66
N VAL A 251 3.63 6.13 -9.96
CA VAL A 251 2.70 5.20 -10.59
C VAL A 251 3.52 4.21 -11.40
N TYR A 252 3.25 2.93 -11.21
CA TYR A 252 3.90 1.84 -11.92
C TYR A 252 2.85 0.96 -12.56
N ASP A 253 3.09 0.64 -13.82
CA ASP A 253 2.36 -0.35 -14.60
C ASP A 253 3.35 -1.33 -15.23
N VAL A 254 2.93 -2.58 -15.36
CA VAL A 254 3.80 -3.62 -15.92
C VAL A 254 4.10 -3.42 -17.42
N HIS A 255 3.18 -2.83 -18.18
CA HIS A 255 3.31 -2.62 -19.63
C HIS A 255 3.79 -1.20 -19.98
N SER A 256 3.29 -0.20 -19.27
CA SER A 256 3.58 1.21 -19.52
C SER A 256 4.79 1.73 -18.73
N GLY A 257 5.25 0.96 -17.74
CA GLY A 257 6.45 1.22 -16.96
C GLY A 257 6.18 2.10 -15.73
N ALA A 258 7.22 2.75 -15.24
CA ALA A 258 7.16 3.56 -14.02
C ALA A 258 7.22 5.05 -14.34
N ALA A 259 6.35 5.84 -13.71
CA ALA A 259 6.38 7.29 -13.76
C ALA A 259 6.47 7.85 -12.34
N VAL A 260 7.38 8.80 -12.15
CA VAL A 260 7.50 9.57 -10.92
C VAL A 260 7.20 11.03 -11.23
N TYR A 261 6.39 11.64 -10.37
CA TYR A 261 6.02 13.04 -10.42
C TYR A 261 6.52 13.72 -9.15
N SER A 262 6.93 14.98 -9.27
CA SER A 262 7.02 15.86 -8.10
C SER A 262 5.60 16.24 -7.67
N PHE A 263 5.35 16.21 -6.37
CA PHE A 263 4.06 16.50 -5.75
C PHE A 263 4.16 17.70 -4.82
N ASP A 264 3.36 18.74 -5.09
CA ASP A 264 3.23 19.88 -4.20
C ASP A 264 2.19 19.59 -3.11
N ARG A 265 2.66 19.30 -1.89
CA ARG A 265 1.80 19.00 -0.73
C ARG A 265 0.87 20.14 -0.30
N CYS A 266 1.10 21.38 -0.75
CA CYS A 266 0.22 22.53 -0.47
C CYS A 266 -0.96 22.60 -1.45
N SER A 267 -0.74 22.29 -2.73
CA SER A 267 -1.75 22.45 -3.79
C SER A 267 -2.32 21.12 -4.30
N GLY A 268 -1.67 20.02 -3.94
CA GLY A 268 -1.93 18.67 -4.44
C GLY A 268 -1.54 18.48 -5.90
N LEU A 269 -0.81 19.40 -6.54
CA LEU A 269 -0.52 19.31 -7.98
C LEU A 269 0.69 18.43 -8.27
N LEU A 270 0.61 17.69 -9.37
CA LEU A 270 1.70 16.88 -9.91
C LEU A 270 2.48 17.64 -10.98
N SER A 271 3.78 17.38 -11.09
CA SER A 271 4.60 17.79 -12.23
C SER A 271 5.54 16.66 -12.64
N SER A 272 5.59 16.34 -13.93
CA SER A 272 6.36 15.20 -14.43
C SER A 272 7.84 15.34 -14.08
N LEU A 273 8.39 14.34 -13.39
CA LEU A 273 9.79 14.29 -13.00
C LEU A 273 10.56 13.27 -13.83
N TRP A 274 10.06 12.04 -13.91
CA TRP A 274 10.76 10.93 -14.56
C TRP A 274 9.79 9.89 -15.09
N HIS A 275 10.14 9.27 -16.21
CA HIS A 275 9.43 8.13 -16.77
C HIS A 275 10.43 7.09 -17.25
N LEU A 276 10.23 5.85 -16.81
CA LEU A 276 10.88 4.66 -17.30
C LEU A 276 9.85 3.89 -18.13
N PRO A 277 9.97 3.86 -19.46
CA PRO A 277 9.08 3.08 -20.31
C PRO A 277 9.05 1.60 -19.91
N GLY A 278 7.89 0.98 -20.01
CA GLY A 278 7.74 -0.45 -19.78
C GLY A 278 8.53 -1.27 -20.79
N ASP A 279 8.89 -2.47 -20.36
CA ASP A 279 9.70 -3.41 -21.13
C ASP A 279 8.86 -4.68 -21.35
N PRO A 280 8.42 -4.96 -22.60
CA PRO A 280 7.61 -6.14 -22.90
C PRO A 280 8.28 -7.46 -22.51
N ASP A 281 9.61 -7.48 -22.43
CA ASP A 281 10.40 -8.66 -22.08
C ASP A 281 10.74 -8.73 -20.57
N SER A 282 10.23 -7.81 -19.74
CA SER A 282 10.49 -7.77 -18.29
C SER A 282 9.22 -7.45 -17.50
N TYR A 283 8.77 -8.40 -16.69
CA TYR A 283 7.63 -8.23 -15.77
C TYR A 283 8.08 -7.96 -14.32
N GLY A 284 7.27 -7.16 -13.62
CA GLY A 284 7.33 -6.90 -12.19
C GLY A 284 6.02 -6.25 -11.73
N TRP A 285 5.72 -6.31 -10.43
CA TRP A 285 4.43 -5.83 -9.89
C TRP A 285 4.56 -4.71 -8.87
N SER A 286 5.78 -4.37 -8.44
CA SER A 286 5.94 -3.39 -7.39
C SER A 286 7.16 -2.52 -7.58
N ALA A 287 7.02 -1.33 -7.00
CA ALA A 287 8.08 -0.38 -6.85
C ALA A 287 7.88 0.31 -5.49
N ALA A 288 8.96 0.86 -4.93
CA ALA A 288 8.93 1.55 -3.64
C ALA A 288 9.98 2.64 -3.60
N PHE A 289 9.75 3.66 -2.78
CA PHE A 289 10.77 4.66 -2.49
C PHE A 289 11.74 4.17 -1.42
N SER A 290 12.96 4.70 -1.39
CA SER A 290 13.78 4.62 -0.18
C SER A 290 13.16 5.45 0.95
N PRO A 291 13.37 5.10 2.23
CA PRO A 291 12.97 5.89 3.39
C PRO A 291 13.40 7.36 3.39
N ASP A 292 14.49 7.70 2.68
CA ASP A 292 14.94 9.09 2.49
C ASP A 292 14.45 9.73 1.16
N SER A 293 13.50 9.09 0.48
CA SER A 293 12.88 9.52 -0.78
C SER A 293 13.83 9.70 -1.97
N ARG A 294 15.11 9.35 -1.84
CA ARG A 294 16.10 9.57 -2.91
C ARG A 294 16.05 8.51 -3.99
N PHE A 295 15.87 7.25 -3.62
CA PHE A 295 15.93 6.13 -4.54
C PHE A 295 14.54 5.59 -4.83
N VAL A 296 14.35 5.10 -6.05
CA VAL A 296 13.20 4.26 -6.41
C VAL A 296 13.70 2.87 -6.71
N TYR A 297 13.04 1.88 -6.13
CA TYR A 297 13.26 0.46 -6.36
C TYR A 297 12.16 -0.08 -7.27
N ILE A 298 12.52 -0.88 -8.27
CA ILE A 298 11.56 -1.51 -9.18
C ILE A 298 11.93 -2.99 -9.30
N VAL A 299 10.94 -3.86 -9.11
CA VAL A 299 11.07 -5.29 -9.44
C VAL A 299 11.04 -5.47 -10.95
N LYS A 300 12.01 -6.21 -11.51
CA LYS A 300 12.14 -6.45 -12.96
C LYS A 300 12.50 -7.91 -13.26
N ASP A 301 12.59 -8.23 -14.55
CA ASP A 301 13.09 -9.49 -15.09
C ASP A 301 12.30 -10.70 -14.58
N GLN A 302 10.96 -10.67 -14.72
CA GLN A 302 10.06 -11.73 -14.26
C GLN A 302 10.25 -12.00 -12.76
N PHE A 303 10.21 -10.95 -11.95
CA PHE A 303 10.40 -11.02 -10.49
C PHE A 303 11.81 -11.44 -10.04
N ALA A 304 12.77 -11.59 -10.97
CA ALA A 304 14.08 -12.12 -10.67
C ALA A 304 15.12 -11.06 -10.29
N SER A 305 14.82 -9.76 -10.38
CA SER A 305 15.75 -8.72 -9.94
C SER A 305 15.07 -7.50 -9.32
N ILE A 306 15.83 -6.80 -8.47
CA ILE A 306 15.47 -5.47 -7.98
C ILE A 306 16.47 -4.47 -8.55
N ARG A 307 15.96 -3.47 -9.26
CA ARG A 307 16.72 -2.34 -9.82
C ARG A 307 16.49 -1.10 -8.97
N GLN A 308 17.53 -0.30 -8.81
CA GLN A 308 17.51 0.96 -8.07
C GLN A 308 17.85 2.11 -9.02
N PHE A 309 17.11 3.21 -8.91
CA PHE A 309 17.30 4.46 -9.63
C PHE A 309 17.48 5.61 -8.63
N ASP A 310 18.43 6.52 -8.89
CA ASP A 310 18.74 7.68 -8.05
C ASP A 310 18.03 8.92 -8.61
N LEU A 311 16.99 9.40 -7.92
CA LEU A 311 16.19 10.56 -8.34
C LEU A 311 16.98 11.87 -8.33
N HIS A 312 18.14 11.90 -7.64
CA HIS A 312 19.03 13.06 -7.61
C HIS A 312 20.12 13.00 -8.70
N ALA A 313 20.16 11.93 -9.50
CA ALA A 313 21.10 11.86 -10.61
C ALA A 313 20.70 12.80 -11.75
N ALA A 314 21.71 13.34 -12.46
CA ALA A 314 21.47 14.17 -13.64
C ALA A 314 20.75 13.40 -14.77
N ASP A 315 20.98 12.08 -14.83
CA ASP A 315 20.24 11.14 -15.67
C ASP A 315 19.78 9.99 -14.77
N ILE A 316 18.49 10.02 -14.40
CA ILE A 316 17.88 9.04 -13.48
C ILE A 316 17.91 7.65 -14.11
N THR A 317 17.60 7.52 -15.40
CA THR A 317 17.58 6.22 -16.09
C THR A 317 18.99 5.63 -16.17
N ALA A 318 20.02 6.42 -16.51
CA ALA A 318 21.40 5.97 -16.56
C ALA A 318 21.99 5.66 -15.17
N SER A 319 21.38 6.14 -14.09
CA SER A 319 21.81 5.86 -12.71
C SER A 319 21.52 4.41 -12.26
N GLN A 320 20.74 3.67 -13.05
CA GLN A 320 20.27 2.32 -12.75
C GLN A 320 21.38 1.42 -12.23
N THR A 321 21.11 0.73 -11.12
CA THR A 321 21.98 -0.32 -10.60
C THR A 321 21.18 -1.51 -10.08
N THR A 322 21.78 -2.69 -10.11
CA THR A 322 21.15 -3.90 -9.54
C THR A 322 21.39 -3.95 -8.05
N VAL A 323 20.32 -4.07 -7.27
CA VAL A 323 20.40 -4.29 -5.83
C VAL A 323 20.52 -5.79 -5.52
N ALA A 324 19.69 -6.60 -6.17
CA ALA A 324 19.64 -8.03 -5.94
C ALA A 324 19.17 -8.79 -7.18
N VAL A 325 19.57 -10.07 -7.25
CA VAL A 325 19.11 -11.05 -8.23
C VAL A 325 18.62 -12.27 -7.45
N TRP A 326 17.46 -12.79 -7.82
CA TRP A 326 16.84 -13.95 -7.21
C TRP A 326 17.74 -15.17 -7.39
N ASP A 327 17.94 -15.93 -6.32
CA ASP A 327 18.87 -17.06 -6.29
C ASP A 327 18.26 -18.38 -6.77
N SER A 328 17.11 -18.31 -7.45
CA SER A 328 16.40 -19.49 -8.00
C SER A 328 15.91 -20.47 -6.93
N PHE A 329 15.75 -20.02 -5.67
CA PHE A 329 15.17 -20.85 -4.63
C PHE A 329 13.66 -21.02 -4.80
N TYR A 330 13.21 -22.26 -4.68
CA TYR A 330 11.80 -22.64 -4.68
C TYR A 330 11.39 -23.19 -3.30
N TYR A 331 10.27 -22.72 -2.80
CA TYR A 331 9.58 -23.31 -1.67
C TYR A 331 8.69 -24.46 -2.15
N TYR A 332 8.78 -25.61 -1.50
CA TYR A 332 7.92 -26.75 -1.79
C TYR A 332 6.79 -26.79 -0.76
N SER A 333 5.62 -26.32 -1.16
CA SER A 333 4.41 -26.38 -0.34
C SER A 333 4.04 -27.84 -0.02
N PRO A 334 3.31 -28.13 1.07
CA PRO A 334 2.81 -29.47 1.36
C PRO A 334 1.95 -30.07 0.24
N ALA A 335 1.34 -29.22 -0.60
CA ALA A 335 0.59 -29.62 -1.79
C ALA A 335 1.49 -30.10 -2.96
N GLY A 336 2.82 -30.00 -2.83
CA GLY A 336 3.80 -30.49 -3.80
C GLY A 336 4.12 -29.52 -4.94
N THR A 337 3.42 -28.39 -5.06
CA THR A 337 3.70 -27.37 -6.07
C THR A 337 4.94 -26.55 -5.67
N PRO A 338 5.98 -26.47 -6.52
CA PRO A 338 7.11 -25.59 -6.29
C PRO A 338 6.69 -24.13 -6.53
N LEU A 339 6.94 -23.28 -5.55
CA LEU A 339 6.60 -21.85 -5.58
C LEU A 339 7.91 -21.03 -5.59
N PRO A 340 8.15 -20.19 -6.60
CA PRO A 340 9.36 -19.39 -6.68
C PRO A 340 9.38 -18.39 -5.52
N THR A 341 10.47 -18.36 -4.76
CA THR A 341 10.65 -17.37 -3.69
C THR A 341 11.35 -16.14 -4.26
N SER A 342 10.72 -15.52 -5.26
CA SER A 342 11.19 -14.37 -6.04
C SER A 342 10.81 -13.04 -5.39
N PHE A 343 11.18 -11.91 -6.01
CA PHE A 343 10.83 -10.58 -5.50
C PHE A 343 9.42 -10.18 -5.96
N GLU A 344 8.47 -9.98 -5.05
CA GLU A 344 7.14 -9.50 -5.43
C GLU A 344 6.85 -8.11 -4.89
N PHE A 345 6.10 -7.99 -3.79
CA PHE A 345 5.58 -6.71 -3.34
C PHE A 345 6.46 -6.08 -2.26
N PHE A 346 6.85 -4.83 -2.47
CA PHE A 346 7.49 -4.04 -1.42
C PHE A 346 6.48 -3.63 -0.34
N GLN A 347 7.00 -3.49 0.88
CA GLN A 347 6.32 -2.92 2.03
C GLN A 347 7.33 -2.11 2.84
N HIS A 348 7.02 -0.85 3.12
CA HIS A 348 7.80 -0.03 4.05
C HIS A 348 7.60 -0.52 5.48
N GLY A 349 8.71 -0.78 6.18
CA GLY A 349 8.70 -1.10 7.60
C GLY A 349 8.86 0.15 8.48
N PRO A 350 8.21 0.19 9.67
CA PRO A 350 8.42 1.25 10.65
C PRO A 350 9.87 1.40 11.17
N ASP A 351 10.74 0.43 10.92
CA ASP A 351 12.18 0.45 11.22
C ASP A 351 13.04 1.15 10.16
N GLY A 352 12.43 1.70 9.11
CA GLY A 352 13.16 2.29 7.98
C GLY A 352 13.82 1.24 7.09
N LYS A 353 13.33 -0.01 7.10
CA LYS A 353 13.71 -1.04 6.13
C LYS A 353 12.63 -1.18 5.06
N LEU A 354 13.01 -1.80 3.94
CA LEU A 354 12.03 -2.29 2.97
C LEU A 354 11.93 -3.80 3.10
N TYR A 355 10.71 -4.27 3.25
CA TYR A 355 10.35 -5.67 3.24
C TYR A 355 9.84 -6.01 1.84
N ASN A 356 10.10 -7.21 1.37
CA ASN A 356 9.55 -7.69 0.11
C ASN A 356 8.96 -9.09 0.29
N TRP A 357 7.66 -9.21 -0.01
CA TRP A 357 6.92 -10.47 0.09
C TRP A 357 7.36 -11.40 -1.03
N ALA A 358 7.74 -12.63 -0.69
CA ALA A 358 8.36 -13.55 -1.64
C ALA A 358 7.36 -14.54 -2.25
N GLY A 359 6.23 -14.04 -2.77
CA GLY A 359 5.31 -14.73 -3.68
C GLY A 359 4.70 -16.06 -3.25
N ASP A 360 3.51 -16.01 -2.63
CA ASP A 360 2.76 -17.20 -2.17
C ASP A 360 3.63 -18.21 -1.41
N THR A 361 4.72 -17.76 -0.79
CA THR A 361 5.59 -18.57 0.06
C THR A 361 5.49 -18.16 1.51
N LYS A 362 6.24 -18.86 2.37
CA LYS A 362 6.40 -18.53 3.78
C LYS A 362 7.65 -17.69 4.05
N TYR A 363 8.13 -16.92 3.09
CA TYR A 363 9.35 -16.14 3.25
C TYR A 363 9.14 -14.67 2.93
N MET A 364 9.88 -13.82 3.64
CA MET A 364 10.04 -12.41 3.28
C MET A 364 11.52 -12.08 3.09
N HIS A 365 11.79 -11.24 2.11
CA HIS A 365 13.08 -10.61 1.88
C HIS A 365 13.14 -9.31 2.68
N VAL A 366 14.35 -8.91 3.11
CA VAL A 366 14.56 -7.66 3.85
C VAL A 366 15.72 -6.90 3.25
N MET A 367 15.48 -5.65 2.88
CA MET A 367 16.50 -4.68 2.54
C MET A 367 16.86 -3.88 3.79
N ASN A 368 18.05 -4.12 4.35
CA ASN A 368 18.43 -3.54 5.64
C ASN A 368 18.80 -2.05 5.58
N PHE A 369 19.33 -1.58 4.45
CA PHE A 369 19.81 -0.21 4.30
C PHE A 369 19.33 0.44 3.00
N PRO A 370 18.01 0.62 2.81
CA PRO A 370 17.42 1.14 1.56
C PRO A 370 17.82 2.58 1.20
N ASN A 371 18.59 3.29 2.03
CA ASN A 371 19.13 4.61 1.67
C ASN A 371 20.57 4.52 1.09
N ARG A 372 21.09 3.32 0.85
CA ARG A 372 22.43 3.09 0.29
C ARG A 372 22.34 2.68 -1.18
N LYS A 373 23.46 2.76 -1.90
CA LYS A 373 23.47 2.46 -3.34
C LYS A 373 23.82 1.00 -3.64
N GLY A 374 23.04 0.37 -4.53
CA GLY A 374 23.28 -0.97 -5.07
C GLY A 374 23.42 -2.03 -3.97
N ALA A 375 24.47 -2.85 -4.05
CA ALA A 375 24.71 -3.92 -3.08
C ALA A 375 24.86 -3.44 -1.61
N GLN A 376 25.13 -2.14 -1.38
CA GLN A 376 25.20 -1.61 -0.02
C GLN A 376 23.83 -1.53 0.67
N CYS A 377 22.74 -1.71 -0.06
CA CYS A 377 21.40 -1.86 0.51
C CYS A 377 21.27 -3.08 1.43
N ASP A 378 22.16 -4.06 1.29
CA ASP A 378 22.17 -5.31 2.07
C ASP A 378 20.79 -6.00 2.05
N LEU A 379 20.37 -6.37 0.83
CA LEU A 379 19.15 -7.16 0.65
C LEU A 379 19.43 -8.63 0.98
N VAL A 380 18.74 -9.12 2.00
CA VAL A 380 18.82 -10.51 2.47
C VAL A 380 17.58 -11.24 1.98
N GLN A 381 17.77 -12.18 1.06
CA GLN A 381 16.71 -13.08 0.62
C GLN A 381 16.35 -14.07 1.73
N ARG A 382 15.06 -14.37 1.83
CA ARG A 382 14.43 -15.22 2.86
C ARG A 382 14.89 -14.89 4.29
N ALA A 383 15.01 -13.59 4.60
CA ALA A 383 15.47 -13.11 5.90
C ALA A 383 14.50 -13.46 7.04
N ILE A 384 13.20 -13.54 6.74
CA ILE A 384 12.16 -13.93 7.69
C ILE A 384 11.43 -15.15 7.14
N GLU A 385 11.34 -16.19 7.98
CA GLU A 385 10.46 -17.33 7.75
C GLU A 385 9.15 -17.10 8.50
N LEU A 386 8.07 -17.01 7.73
CA LEU A 386 6.72 -16.82 8.22
C LEU A 386 6.15 -18.16 8.73
N PRO A 387 5.19 -18.13 9.67
CA PRO A 387 4.57 -19.34 10.18
C PRO A 387 3.77 -20.09 9.12
N TYR A 388 3.27 -19.37 8.11
CA TYR A 388 2.38 -19.84 7.06
C TYR A 388 2.68 -19.14 5.73
N ILE A 389 2.06 -19.63 4.65
CA ILE A 389 2.10 -18.98 3.33
C ILE A 389 1.35 -17.65 3.40
N ALA A 390 1.90 -16.63 2.75
CA ALA A 390 1.30 -15.31 2.61
C ALA A 390 1.20 -14.93 1.13
N SER A 391 0.10 -14.26 0.77
CA SER A 391 -0.17 -13.78 -0.59
C SER A 391 -0.38 -12.28 -0.58
N GLY A 392 0.36 -11.56 -1.41
CA GLY A 392 0.30 -10.11 -1.52
C GLY A 392 0.95 -9.33 -0.36
N ALA A 393 0.93 -8.01 -0.48
CA ALA A 393 1.36 -7.07 0.55
C ALA A 393 0.16 -6.40 1.24
N ASN A 394 0.44 -5.69 2.35
CA ASN A 394 -0.53 -4.76 2.93
C ASN A 394 -0.51 -3.45 2.13
N ALA A 395 -1.57 -2.66 2.21
CA ALA A 395 -1.46 -1.27 1.83
C ALA A 395 -0.52 -0.53 2.79
N TYR A 396 0.47 0.18 2.26
CA TYR A 396 1.29 1.10 3.05
C TYR A 396 0.42 2.22 3.63
N TYR A 397 0.65 2.55 4.90
CA TYR A 397 0.06 3.72 5.53
C TYR A 397 0.96 4.94 5.25
N PRO A 398 0.46 5.96 4.53
CA PRO A 398 1.28 7.06 4.03
C PRO A 398 1.78 8.07 5.08
#